data_AF-A0ABD3FQF3-F1
#
_entry.id   AF-A0ABD3FQF3-F1
#
_cell.length_a   1.000
_cell.length_b   1.000
_cell.length_c   1.000
_cell.angle_alpha   90.00
_cell.angle_beta   90.00
_cell.angle_gamma   90.00
#
_symmetry.space_group_name_H-M   'P 1'
#
loop_
_entity.id
_entity.type
_entity.pdbx_description
1 polymer ?
#
loop_
_entity_poly.entity_id
_entity_poly.type
_entity_poly.pdbx_seq_one_letter_code
_entity_poly.pdbx_strand_id
1 'polypeptide(L)'
;MLNSKYQGKKANQGEVLMTLYALHTTVLDCSKELRDYQSTGAHRMAFRPEDLTQMASSTRKLLHDAFHSRLFSRYTDRNVMEKCLFVLEMQLFLHPNFKSFGGFLKRIVTLCNAGENSAATGGGKRNFAKIKKMSMTT
;
A
#
# COMPACT_ATOMS: atom_id res chain seq x y z
N MET A 1 10.57 -0.41 9.23
CA MET A 1 10.65 -0.31 7.77
C MET A 1 9.33 -0.67 7.10
N LEU A 2 8.49 0.34 6.83
CA LEU A 2 7.40 0.20 5.87
C LEU A 2 7.87 0.81 4.55
N ASN A 3 8.31 -0.06 3.64
CA ASN A 3 8.28 0.18 2.20
C ASN A 3 9.24 1.22 1.55
N SER A 4 10.50 1.31 1.97
CA SER A 4 11.50 2.18 1.32
C SER A 4 11.77 1.84 -0.16
N LYS A 5 11.63 0.57 -0.56
CA LYS A 5 11.77 0.13 -1.97
C LYS A 5 10.68 0.68 -2.90
N TYR A 6 9.53 1.10 -2.37
CA TYR A 6 8.37 1.52 -3.17
C TYR A 6 8.07 3.02 -3.06
N GLN A 7 8.92 3.77 -2.35
CA GLN A 7 8.89 5.24 -2.30
C GLN A 7 9.85 5.89 -3.32
N GLY A 8 10.16 5.18 -4.41
CA GLY A 8 11.03 5.68 -5.48
C GLY A 8 10.45 6.91 -6.19
N LYS A 9 11.34 7.79 -6.68
CA LYS A 9 11.04 9.00 -7.47
C LYS A 9 10.32 8.75 -8.81
N LYS A 10 10.06 7.49 -9.20
CA LYS A 10 9.35 7.12 -10.42
C LYS A 10 7.95 6.56 -10.10
N ALA A 11 7.01 6.76 -11.01
CA ALA A 11 5.65 6.22 -10.90
C ALA A 11 5.64 4.71 -11.22
N ASN A 12 6.16 3.87 -10.32
CA ASN A 12 6.07 2.41 -10.39
C ASN A 12 4.71 1.86 -9.89
N GLN A 13 3.67 2.68 -9.98
CA GLN A 13 2.37 2.45 -9.33
C GLN A 13 1.55 1.39 -10.05
N GLY A 14 1.61 1.39 -11.38
CA GLY A 14 1.03 0.33 -12.20
C GLY A 14 1.67 -1.03 -11.90
N GLU A 15 2.99 -1.08 -11.73
CA GLU A 15 3.70 -2.33 -11.41
C GLU A 15 3.30 -2.89 -10.04
N VAL A 16 3.10 -2.03 -9.03
CA VAL A 16 2.61 -2.46 -7.71
C VAL A 16 1.20 -3.03 -7.80
N LEU A 17 0.28 -2.33 -8.48
CA LEU A 17 -1.10 -2.82 -8.63
C LEU A 17 -1.15 -4.12 -9.43
N MET A 18 -0.37 -4.21 -10.50
CA MET A 18 -0.22 -5.44 -11.29
C MET A 18 0.36 -6.59 -10.48
N THR A 19 1.34 -6.32 -9.61
CA THR A 19 1.91 -7.33 -8.72
C THR A 19 0.89 -7.81 -7.69
N LEU A 20 0.11 -6.90 -7.11
CA LEU A 20 -0.96 -7.22 -6.16
C LEU A 20 -2.08 -8.02 -6.83
N TYR A 21 -2.44 -7.67 -8.06
CA TYR A 21 -3.41 -8.42 -8.87
C TYR A 21 -2.90 -9.82 -9.22
N ALA A 22 -1.63 -9.93 -9.63
CA ALA A 22 -0.99 -11.21 -9.89
C ALA A 22 -0.96 -12.07 -8.62
N LEU A 23 -0.62 -11.50 -7.46
CA LEU A 23 -0.64 -12.21 -6.18
C LEU A 23 -2.04 -12.76 -5.85
N HIS A 24 -3.09 -11.96 -6.05
CA HIS A 24 -4.48 -12.36 -5.84
C HIS A 24 -4.89 -13.52 -6.74
N THR A 25 -4.56 -13.46 -8.03
CA THR A 25 -5.00 -14.43 -9.06
C THR A 25 -4.12 -15.67 -9.20
N THR A 26 -3.04 -15.75 -8.41
CA THR A 26 -2.10 -16.88 -8.42
C THR A 26 -1.93 -17.46 -7.01
N VAL A 27 -1.11 -16.83 -6.17
CA VAL A 27 -0.72 -17.34 -4.85
C VAL A 27 -1.91 -17.40 -3.90
N LEU A 28 -2.79 -16.39 -3.90
CA LEU A 28 -3.92 -16.33 -2.97
C LEU A 28 -5.20 -16.98 -3.51
N ASP A 29 -5.25 -17.33 -4.80
CA ASP A 29 -6.39 -18.03 -5.38
C ASP A 29 -6.43 -19.48 -4.89
N CYS A 30 -7.33 -19.77 -3.93
CA CYS A 30 -7.45 -21.09 -3.33
C CYS A 30 -7.81 -22.21 -4.33
N SER A 31 -8.33 -21.87 -5.51
CA SER A 31 -8.66 -22.85 -6.56
C SER A 31 -7.46 -23.24 -7.43
N LYS A 32 -6.34 -22.51 -7.33
CA LYS A 32 -5.18 -22.71 -8.20
C LYS A 32 -4.03 -23.39 -7.50
N GLU A 33 -3.24 -24.10 -8.30
CA GLU A 33 -1.98 -24.68 -7.87
C GLU A 33 -1.04 -23.60 -7.31
N LEU A 34 -0.35 -23.94 -6.22
CA LEU A 34 0.63 -23.07 -5.59
C LEU A 34 2.01 -23.45 -6.11
N ARG A 35 2.69 -22.52 -6.79
CA ARG A 35 4.04 -22.75 -7.31
C ARG A 35 5.01 -23.04 -6.14
N ASP A 36 5.79 -24.10 -6.28
CA ASP A 36 6.86 -24.42 -5.34
C ASP A 36 7.99 -23.38 -5.47
N TYR A 37 8.59 -22.99 -4.34
CA TYR A 37 9.74 -22.09 -4.33
C TYR A 37 10.97 -22.70 -5.02
N GLN A 38 11.06 -24.02 -5.12
CA GLN A 38 12.10 -24.75 -5.84
C GLN A 38 11.85 -24.80 -7.36
N SER A 39 10.67 -24.37 -7.83
CA SER A 39 10.33 -24.42 -9.25
C SER A 39 11.22 -23.48 -10.07
N THR A 40 11.96 -24.06 -11.02
CA THR A 40 12.78 -23.33 -11.99
C THR A 40 12.08 -23.22 -13.35
N GLY A 41 12.69 -22.51 -14.30
CA GLY A 41 12.17 -22.44 -15.68
C GLY A 41 12.23 -23.77 -16.43
N ALA A 42 13.23 -24.61 -16.11
CA ALA A 42 13.39 -25.94 -16.71
C ALA A 42 12.56 -27.02 -15.98
N HIS A 43 12.27 -26.82 -14.69
CA HIS A 43 11.53 -27.77 -13.89
C HIS A 43 10.40 -27.08 -13.12
N ARG A 44 9.18 -27.23 -13.62
CA ARG A 44 7.99 -26.61 -13.04
C ARG A 44 7.41 -27.51 -11.96
N MET A 45 7.46 -27.04 -10.72
CA MET A 45 6.91 -27.72 -9.55
C MET A 45 5.80 -26.88 -8.95
N ALA A 46 4.68 -27.50 -8.63
CA ALA A 46 3.55 -26.86 -7.99
C ALA A 46 2.77 -27.86 -7.13
N PHE A 47 2.16 -27.36 -6.06
CA PHE A 47 1.25 -28.11 -5.20
C PHE A 47 -0.18 -27.86 -5.66
N ARG A 48 -0.94 -28.93 -5.91
CA ARG A 48 -2.37 -28.79 -6.17
C ARG A 48 -3.10 -28.41 -4.88
N PRO A 49 -4.26 -27.73 -4.95
CA PRO A 49 -5.03 -27.38 -3.77
C PRO A 49 -5.33 -28.58 -2.85
N GLU A 50 -5.54 -29.75 -3.43
CA GLU A 50 -5.85 -31.00 -2.73
C GLU A 50 -4.63 -31.61 -2.03
N ASP A 51 -3.42 -31.31 -2.52
CA ASP A 51 -2.15 -31.80 -1.97
C ASP A 51 -1.62 -30.92 -0.82
N LEU A 52 -2.27 -29.77 -0.57
CA LEU A 52 -1.91 -28.87 0.52
C LEU A 52 -2.31 -29.47 1.87
N THR A 53 -1.41 -29.36 2.84
CA THR A 53 -1.76 -29.68 4.23
C THR A 53 -2.91 -28.79 4.71
N GLN A 54 -3.72 -29.28 5.65
CA GLN A 54 -4.83 -28.51 6.22
C GLN A 54 -4.39 -27.13 6.74
N MET A 55 -3.21 -27.06 7.36
CA MET A 55 -2.64 -25.80 7.85
C MET A 55 -2.31 -24.83 6.72
N ALA A 56 -1.71 -25.31 5.63
CA ALA A 56 -1.39 -24.50 4.46
C ALA A 56 -2.66 -23.97 3.78
N SER A 57 -3.68 -24.84 3.58
CA SER A 57 -4.98 -24.47 3.01
C SER A 57 -5.70 -23.41 3.86
N SER A 58 -5.78 -23.61 5.17
CA SER A 58 -6.38 -22.65 6.09
C SER A 58 -5.65 -21.30 6.09
N THR A 59 -4.31 -21.32 6.10
CA THR A 59 -3.49 -20.11 6.06
C THR A 59 -3.70 -19.34 4.76
N ARG A 60 -3.70 -20.05 3.63
CA ARG A 60 -3.93 -19.46 2.30
C ARG A 60 -5.30 -18.78 2.23
N LYS A 61 -6.35 -19.43 2.74
CA LYS A 61 -7.70 -18.87 2.81
C LYS A 61 -7.76 -17.60 3.67
N LEU A 62 -7.16 -17.63 4.86
CA LEU A 62 -7.11 -16.45 5.74
C LEU A 62 -6.37 -15.27 5.09
N LEU A 63 -5.27 -15.56 4.39
CA LEU A 63 -4.54 -14.54 3.64
C LEU A 63 -5.35 -13.99 2.48
N HIS A 64 -6.04 -14.85 1.71
CA HIS A 64 -6.96 -14.44 0.65
C HIS A 64 -8.03 -13.50 1.20
N ASP A 65 -8.74 -13.90 2.25
CA ASP A 65 -9.86 -13.14 2.80
C ASP A 65 -9.40 -11.79 3.38
N ALA A 66 -8.27 -11.78 4.10
CA ALA A 66 -7.67 -10.55 4.62
C ALA A 66 -7.18 -9.62 3.51
N PHE A 67 -6.53 -10.17 2.48
CA PHE A 67 -6.05 -9.39 1.34
C PHE A 67 -7.23 -8.80 0.55
N HIS A 68 -8.25 -9.60 0.28
CA HIS A 68 -9.42 -9.17 -0.46
C HIS A 68 -10.18 -8.08 0.30
N SER A 69 -10.60 -8.36 1.54
CA SER A 69 -11.43 -7.44 2.33
C SER A 69 -10.74 -6.12 2.66
N ARG A 70 -9.43 -6.15 2.93
CA ARG A 70 -8.68 -4.96 3.40
C ARG A 70 -8.00 -4.19 2.29
N LEU A 71 -7.63 -4.83 1.18
CA LEU A 71 -6.85 -4.21 0.11
C LEU A 71 -7.56 -4.26 -1.24
N PHE A 72 -7.91 -5.45 -1.73
CA PHE A 72 -8.38 -5.63 -3.10
C PHE A 72 -9.80 -5.08 -3.34
N SER A 73 -10.68 -5.18 -2.34
CA SER A 73 -12.05 -4.64 -2.36
C SER A 73 -12.05 -3.13 -2.63
N ARG A 74 -11.03 -2.39 -2.17
CA ARG A 74 -10.88 -0.94 -2.44
C ARG A 74 -10.74 -0.61 -3.92
N TYR A 75 -10.39 -1.60 -4.76
CA TYR A 75 -10.18 -1.44 -6.20
C TYR A 75 -11.25 -2.15 -7.05
N THR A 76 -12.10 -2.96 -6.44
CA THR A 76 -12.99 -3.87 -7.16
C THR A 76 -14.44 -3.84 -6.67
N ASP A 77 -14.67 -3.50 -5.40
CA ASP A 77 -16.01 -3.34 -4.84
C ASP A 77 -16.45 -1.88 -4.96
N ARG A 78 -17.49 -1.66 -5.77
CA ARG A 78 -18.06 -0.35 -6.05
C ARG A 78 -18.54 0.36 -4.78
N ASN A 79 -19.15 -0.35 -3.84
CA ASN A 79 -19.65 0.25 -2.60
C ASN A 79 -18.51 0.71 -1.69
N VAL A 80 -17.39 -0.02 -1.72
CA VAL A 80 -16.18 0.36 -0.99
C VAL A 80 -15.52 1.55 -1.68
N MET A 81 -15.42 1.52 -3.01
CA MET A 81 -14.85 2.63 -3.80
C MET A 81 -15.59 3.95 -3.59
N GLU A 82 -16.93 3.92 -3.55
CA GLU A 82 -17.77 5.11 -3.34
C GLU A 82 -17.59 5.71 -1.94
N LYS A 83 -17.30 4.87 -0.93
CA LYS A 83 -17.11 5.31 0.47
C LYS A 83 -15.66 5.66 0.80
N CYS A 84 -14.72 5.16 0.03
CA CYS A 84 -13.31 5.36 0.29
C CYS A 84 -12.87 6.68 -0.33
N LEU A 85 -12.23 7.55 0.46
CA LEU A 85 -11.48 8.72 -0.06
C LEU A 85 -10.20 8.27 -0.80
N PHE A 86 -10.27 7.13 -1.48
CA PHE A 86 -9.17 6.41 -2.09
C PHE A 86 -8.48 7.25 -3.15
N VAL A 87 -9.23 8.05 -3.91
CA VAL A 87 -8.65 9.03 -4.85
C VAL A 87 -7.75 10.03 -4.12
N LEU A 88 -8.16 10.50 -2.94
CA LEU A 88 -7.39 11.43 -2.11
C LEU A 88 -6.22 10.74 -1.39
N GLU A 89 -6.40 9.51 -0.90
CA GLU A 89 -5.34 8.69 -0.31
C GLU A 89 -4.26 8.38 -1.34
N MET A 90 -4.67 7.95 -2.53
CA MET A 90 -3.78 7.77 -3.66
C MET A 90 -3.16 9.10 -4.06
N GLN A 91 -3.88 10.23 -4.15
CA GLN A 91 -3.24 11.53 -4.40
C GLN A 91 -2.18 11.88 -3.33
N LEU A 92 -2.43 11.57 -2.06
CA LEU A 92 -1.48 11.80 -0.96
C LEU A 92 -0.23 10.90 -1.06
N PHE A 93 -0.39 9.63 -1.39
CA PHE A 93 0.70 8.66 -1.47
C PHE A 93 1.40 8.62 -2.84
N LEU A 94 0.71 9.00 -3.91
CA LEU A 94 1.10 8.74 -5.30
C LEU A 94 1.53 10.00 -6.04
N HIS A 95 1.01 11.18 -5.72
CA HIS A 95 1.32 12.39 -6.48
C HIS A 95 2.63 13.05 -5.98
N PRO A 96 3.57 13.41 -6.88
CA PRO A 96 4.87 14.00 -6.49
C PRO A 96 4.76 15.21 -5.54
N ASN A 97 3.74 16.06 -5.72
CA ASN A 97 3.47 17.20 -4.84
C ASN A 97 3.19 16.83 -3.36
N PHE A 98 2.66 15.62 -3.11
CA PHE A 98 2.36 15.12 -1.78
C PHE A 98 3.47 14.20 -1.23
N LYS A 99 4.24 13.56 -2.13
CA LYS A 99 5.49 12.85 -1.78
C LYS A 99 6.60 13.79 -1.31
N SER A 100 6.65 15.03 -1.81
CA SER A 100 7.61 16.03 -1.35
C SER A 100 7.08 16.75 -0.11
N PHE A 101 7.67 16.45 1.05
CA PHE A 101 7.35 17.18 2.28
C PHE A 101 7.57 18.70 2.13
N GLY A 102 8.50 19.15 1.27
CA GLY A 102 8.83 20.56 1.09
C GLY A 102 7.74 21.43 0.42
N GLY A 103 6.79 20.82 -0.27
CA GLY A 103 5.78 21.51 -1.08
C GLY A 103 4.41 21.66 -0.41
N PHE A 104 3.39 21.05 -1.00
CA PHE A 104 1.98 21.19 -0.60
C PHE A 104 1.72 20.80 0.86
N LEU A 105 2.36 19.71 1.32
CA LEU A 105 2.18 19.22 2.69
C LEU A 105 2.70 20.21 3.74
N LYS A 106 3.84 20.88 3.50
CA LYS A 106 4.34 21.96 4.37
C LYS A 106 3.35 23.11 4.46
N ARG A 107 2.70 23.47 3.34
CA ARG A 107 1.69 24.53 3.30
C ARG A 107 0.45 24.16 4.09
N ILE A 108 -0.09 22.95 3.91
CA ILE A 108 -1.22 22.44 4.72
C ILE A 108 -0.88 22.40 6.19
N VAL A 109 0.26 21.82 6.57
CA VAL A 109 0.69 21.77 7.98
C VAL A 109 0.82 23.19 8.56
N THR A 110 1.31 24.15 7.78
CA THR A 110 1.39 25.54 8.23
C THR A 110 0.00 26.17 8.39
N LEU A 111 -0.92 25.93 7.45
CA LEU A 111 -2.29 26.47 7.48
C LEU A 111 -3.12 25.87 8.62
N CYS A 112 -3.09 24.56 8.81
CA CYS A 112 -3.82 23.90 9.90
C CYS A 112 -3.28 24.25 11.30
N ASN A 113 -2.04 24.74 11.39
CA ASN A 113 -1.43 25.20 12.65
C ASN A 113 -1.48 26.74 12.80
N ALA A 114 -2.01 27.47 11.82
CA ALA A 114 -2.33 28.87 11.94
C ALA A 114 -3.77 28.98 12.45
N GLY A 115 -3.95 29.15 13.76
CA GLY A 115 -5.27 29.48 14.32
C GLY A 115 -5.80 30.80 13.73
N GLU A 116 -7.11 31.02 13.83
CA GLU A 116 -7.85 32.13 13.18
C GLU A 116 -7.35 33.55 13.47
N ASN A 117 -6.38 33.75 14.37
CA ASN A 117 -5.77 35.04 14.59
C ASN A 117 -4.25 34.97 14.72
N SER A 118 -3.57 35.67 13.80
CA SER A 118 -2.22 36.25 13.89
C SER A 118 -0.97 35.35 13.73
N ALA A 119 -0.10 35.84 12.82
CA ALA A 119 1.33 35.60 12.68
C ALA A 119 1.82 34.14 12.67
N ALA A 120 1.90 33.54 11.48
CA ALA A 120 2.73 32.38 11.09
C ALA A 120 3.60 31.79 12.22
N THR A 121 2.97 31.08 13.16
CA THR A 121 3.64 30.75 14.42
C THR A 121 4.64 29.63 14.19
N GLY A 122 5.79 29.68 14.87
CA GLY A 122 6.84 28.65 14.82
C GLY A 122 6.35 27.23 15.11
N GLY A 123 5.12 27.04 15.60
CA GLY A 123 4.43 25.76 15.72
C GLY A 123 4.35 24.96 14.41
N GLY A 124 3.95 25.59 13.30
CA GLY A 124 3.86 24.90 12.00
C GLY A 124 5.23 24.39 11.51
N LYS A 125 6.29 25.20 11.66
CA LYS A 125 7.67 24.80 11.33
C LYS A 125 8.18 23.68 12.24
N ARG A 126 7.92 23.74 13.55
CA ARG A 126 8.33 22.71 14.52
C ARG A 126 7.62 21.37 14.26
N ASN A 127 6.31 21.41 14.05
CA ASN A 127 5.51 20.22 13.76
C ASN A 127 5.93 19.60 12.42
N PHE A 128 6.15 20.42 11.40
CA PHE A 128 6.68 19.94 10.12
C PHE A 128 8.08 19.32 10.26
N ALA A 129 8.99 19.93 11.02
CA ALA A 129 10.33 19.38 11.26
C ALA A 129 10.27 18.04 12.03
N LYS A 130 9.34 17.91 12.99
CA LYS A 130 9.13 16.67 13.75
C LYS A 130 8.59 15.55 12.84
N ILE A 131 7.59 15.85 12.02
CA ILE A 131 7.04 14.89 11.04
C ILE A 131 8.13 14.45 10.06
N LYS A 132 8.88 15.40 9.48
CA LYS A 132 9.99 15.10 8.57
C LYS A 132 11.06 14.21 9.22
N LYS A 133 11.41 14.47 10.49
CA LYS A 133 12.40 13.68 11.23
C LYS A 133 11.90 12.26 11.50
N MET A 134 10.63 12.08 11.88
CA MET A 134 10.03 10.76 12.08
C MET A 134 9.99 9.95 10.78
N SER A 135 9.75 10.60 9.63
CA SER A 135 9.76 9.95 8.32
C SER A 135 11.14 9.58 7.77
N MET A 136 12.23 10.09 8.36
CA MET A 136 13.61 9.82 7.92
C MET A 136 14.36 8.79 8.77
N THR A 137 13.81 8.39 9.93
CA THR A 137 14.52 7.53 10.90
C THR A 137 13.94 6.10 10.98
N THR A 138 13.20 5.62 9.97
CA THR A 138 12.50 4.31 10.02
C THR A 138 12.42 3.64 8.64
#